data_AF-A0A1F7N6L5-F1
#
_entry.id   AF-A0A1F7N6L5-F1
#
_cell.length_a   1.000
_cell.length_b   1.000
_cell.length_c   1.000
_cell.angle_alpha   90.00
_cell.angle_beta   90.00
_cell.angle_gamma   90.00
#
_symmetry.space_group_name_H-M   'P 1'
#
loop_
_entity.id
_entity.type
_entity.pdbx_description
1 polymer ?
#
loop_
_entity_poly.entity_id
_entity_poly.type
_entity_poly.pdbx_seq_one_letter_code
_entity_poly.pdbx_strand_id
1 'polypeptide(L)' 'MSARLTFVLAASPYSGQTAATVLKLAAAALESGHAPVIFATADGAYGFVKGQKGAGAFDVGAAGEALLARGGAVHL' A
#
# COMPACT_ATOMS: atom_id res chain seq x y z
N MET A 1 -14.96 16.81 0.85
CA MET A 1 -15.40 16.04 2.04
C MET A 1 -14.40 14.92 2.26
N SER A 2 -13.81 14.81 3.45
CA SER A 2 -12.88 13.73 3.76
C SER A 2 -13.65 12.43 4.06
N ALA A 3 -13.09 11.29 3.65
CA ALA A 3 -13.70 9.96 3.82
C ALA A 3 -12.61 8.94 4.20
N ARG A 4 -13.00 7.90 4.93
CA ARG A 4 -12.10 6.77 5.24
C ARG A 4 -12.24 5.71 4.16
N LEU A 5 -11.14 5.39 3.47
CA LEU A 5 -11.12 4.42 2.38
C LEU A 5 -10.26 3.23 2.77
N THR A 6 -10.84 2.04 2.82
CA THR A 6 -10.09 0.80 3.15
C THR A 6 -9.80 0.04 1.88
N PHE A 7 -8.52 -0.19 1.60
CA PHE A 7 -8.05 -1.01 0.49
C PHE A 7 -7.62 -2.37 1.04
N VAL A 8 -8.26 -3.44 0.58
CA VAL A 8 -7.87 -4.81 0.96
C VAL A 8 -6.80 -5.31 -0.01
N LEU A 9 -5.63 -5.65 0.52
CA LEU A 9 -4.52 -6.21 -0.25
C LEU A 9 -4.29 -7.67 0.16
N ALA A 10 -4.80 -8.61 -0.65
CA ALA A 10 -4.67 -10.04 -0.40
C ALA A 10 -3.59 -10.73 -1.26
N ALA A 11 -3.14 -10.08 -2.34
CA ALA A 11 -2.22 -10.66 -3.31
C ALA A 11 -0.76 -10.44 -2.91
N SER A 12 0.10 -11.43 -3.20
CA SER A 12 1.54 -11.34 -2.94
C SER A 12 2.19 -10.14 -3.63
N PRO A 13 3.25 -9.55 -3.04
CA PRO A 13 4.02 -8.53 -3.74
C PRO A 13 4.64 -9.14 -5.00
N TYR A 14 4.64 -8.38 -6.09
CA TYR A 14 5.28 -8.75 -7.36
C TYR A 14 4.66 -9.90 -8.16
N SER A 15 3.53 -10.51 -7.75
CA SER A 15 2.79 -11.48 -8.59
C SER A 15 1.87 -10.85 -9.64
N GLY A 16 2.11 -9.59 -9.99
CA GLY A 16 1.25 -8.78 -10.85
C GLY A 16 1.26 -7.31 -10.44
N GLN A 17 0.20 -6.58 -10.78
CA GLN A 17 0.10 -5.14 -10.51
C GLN A 17 -0.70 -4.78 -9.25
N THR A 18 -1.30 -5.77 -8.56
CA THR A 18 -2.24 -5.52 -7.46
C THR A 18 -1.67 -4.64 -6.35
N ALA A 19 -0.50 -4.99 -5.81
CA ALA A 19 0.15 -4.23 -4.75
C ALA A 19 0.48 -2.79 -5.19
N ALA A 20 1.01 -2.64 -6.41
CA ALA A 20 1.32 -1.32 -6.98
C ALA A 20 0.07 -0.46 -7.17
N THR A 21 -1.01 -1.04 -7.68
CA THR A 21 -2.29 -0.35 -7.88
C THR A 21 -2.89 0.10 -6.54
N VAL A 22 -2.93 -0.78 -5.54
CA VAL A 22 -3.45 -0.43 -4.20
C VAL A 22 -2.65 0.72 -3.58
N LEU A 23 -1.32 0.66 -3.60
CA LEU A 23 -0.48 1.70 -3.02
C LEU A 23 -0.61 3.04 -3.75
N LYS A 24 -0.71 3.03 -5.08
CA LYS A 24 -0.95 4.25 -5.87
C LYS A 24 -2.32 4.85 -5.59
N LEU A 25 -3.37 4.04 -5.50
CA LEU A 25 -4.71 4.52 -5.16
C LEU A 25 -4.78 5.07 -3.73
N ALA A 26 -4.13 4.42 -2.76
CA ALA A 26 -4.03 4.92 -1.40
C ALA A 26 -3.30 6.27 -1.35
N ALA A 27 -2.18 6.41 -2.07
CA ALA A 27 -1.47 7.68 -2.18
C ALA A 27 -2.34 8.78 -2.81
N ALA A 28 -3.04 8.49 -3.91
CA ALA A 28 -3.92 9.44 -4.57
C ALA A 28 -5.12 9.85 -3.68
N ALA A 29 -5.67 8.90 -2.92
CA ALA A 29 -6.71 9.18 -1.93
C ALA A 29 -6.21 10.14 -0.84
N LEU A 30 -5.00 9.93 -0.33
CA LEU A 30 -4.36 10.82 0.63
C LEU A 30 -4.17 12.22 0.06
N GLU A 31 -3.68 12.33 -1.19
CA GLU A 31 -3.49 13.59 -1.91
C GLU A 31 -4.80 14.34 -2.15
N SER A 32 -5.90 13.60 -2.25
CA SER A 32 -7.26 14.14 -2.40
C SER A 32 -7.90 14.54 -1.06
N GLY A 33 -7.17 14.42 0.07
CA GLY A 33 -7.66 14.78 1.41
C GLY A 33 -8.52 13.71 2.08
N HIS A 34 -8.48 12.46 1.60
CA HIS A 34 -9.10 11.32 2.27
C HIS A 34 -8.15 10.65 3.28
N ALA A 35 -8.69 9.75 4.10
CA ALA A 35 -7.95 8.96 5.07
C ALA A 35 -7.87 7.49 4.60
N PRO A 36 -6.88 7.13 3.75
CA PRO A 36 -6.71 5.78 3.26
C PRO A 36 -6.11 4.85 4.32
N VAL A 37 -6.60 3.61 4.31
CA VAL A 37 -6.13 2.50 5.12
C VAL A 37 -5.88 1.32 4.20
N ILE A 38 -4.70 0.70 4.28
CA ILE A 38 -4.45 -0.59 3.65
C ILE A 38 -4.64 -1.67 4.70
N PHE A 39 -5.54 -2.61 4.44
CA PHE A 39 -5.66 -3.86 5.19
C PHE A 39 -5.00 -4.97 4.36
N ALA A 40 -3.74 -5.24 4.66
CA ALA A 40 -2.99 -6.33 4.05
C ALA A 40 -3.38 -7.63 4.74
N THR A 41 -3.65 -8.67 3.95
CA THR A 41 -4.03 -9.99 4.46
C THR A 41 -3.50 -11.06 3.52
N ALA A 42 -3.56 -12.33 3.92
CA ALA A 42 -3.03 -13.46 3.16
C ALA A 42 -1.61 -13.14 2.64
N ASP A 43 -1.35 -13.29 1.33
CA ASP A 43 -0.05 -13.02 0.76
C ASP A 43 0.29 -11.53 0.67
N GLY A 44 -0.70 -10.64 0.80
CA GLY A 44 -0.48 -9.20 0.80
C GLY A 44 0.35 -8.71 1.99
N ALA A 45 0.34 -9.44 3.11
CA ALA A 45 1.18 -9.13 4.27
C ALA A 45 2.67 -9.19 3.92
N TYR A 46 3.07 -10.05 2.96
CA TYR A 46 4.46 -10.13 2.51
C TYR A 46 4.94 -8.84 1.85
N GLY A 47 4.05 -7.97 1.36
CA GLY A 47 4.42 -6.66 0.79
C GLY A 47 5.05 -5.68 1.78
N PHE A 48 4.93 -5.93 3.09
CA PHE A 48 5.43 -5.06 4.14
C PHE A 48 6.59 -5.68 4.96
N VAL A 49 7.20 -6.77 4.46
CA VAL A 49 8.45 -7.31 5.00
C VAL A 49 9.60 -6.34 4.70
N LYS A 50 10.42 -6.02 5.71
CA LYS A 50 11.54 -5.08 5.58
C LYS A 50 12.64 -5.60 4.66
N GLY A 51 13.33 -4.68 3.97
CA GLY A 51 14.49 -5.00 3.15
C GLY A 51 14.17 -5.67 1.81
N GLN A 52 12.90 -5.64 1.38
CA GLN A 52 12.52 -6.06 0.04
C GLN A 52 13.23 -5.20 -1.01
N LYS A 53 13.73 -5.85 -2.07
CA LYS A 53 14.35 -5.19 -3.20
C LYS A 53 13.50 -5.44 -4.43
N GLY A 54 12.72 -4.43 -4.83
CA GLY A 54 12.04 -4.44 -6.13
C GLY A 54 13.05 -4.21 -7.25
N ALA A 55 13.77 -5.23 -7.67
CA ALA A 55 14.73 -5.11 -8.77
C ALA A 55 14.00 -4.80 -10.09
N GLY A 56 13.93 -3.51 -10.46
CA GLY A 56 13.26 -3.03 -11.67
C GLY A 56 11.72 -3.01 -11.61
N ALA A 57 11.13 -3.33 -10.45
CA ALA A 57 9.69 -3.31 -10.22
C ALA A 57 9.29 -2.14 -9.29
N PHE A 58 7.99 -1.87 -9.20
CA PHE A 58 7.45 -0.90 -8.25
C PHE A 58 7.86 -1.25 -6.81
N ASP A 59 8.47 -0.33 -6.09
CA ASP A 59 8.92 -0.57 -4.71
C ASP A 59 7.74 -0.49 -3.73
N VAL A 60 7.19 -1.67 -3.41
CA VAL A 60 6.06 -1.83 -2.48
C VAL A 60 6.43 -1.36 -1.08
N GLY A 61 7.65 -1.67 -0.61
CA GLY A 61 8.11 -1.32 0.73
C GLY A 61 8.26 0.19 0.89
N ALA A 62 8.97 0.83 -0.03
CA ALA A 62 9.17 2.29 0.00
C ALA A 62 7.83 3.04 -0.14
N ALA A 63 6.91 2.56 -0.99
CA ALA A 63 5.59 3.16 -1.12
C ALA A 63 4.73 2.99 0.15
N GLY A 64 4.83 1.84 0.83
CA GLY A 64 4.19 1.62 2.12
C GLY A 64 4.72 2.56 3.21
N GLU A 65 6.04 2.71 3.31
CA GLU A 65 6.70 3.64 4.23
C GLU A 65 6.30 5.10 3.94
N ALA A 66 6.26 5.49 2.67
CA ALA A 66 5.83 6.82 2.25
C ALA A 66 4.36 7.09 2.62
N LEU A 67 3.47 6.11 2.47
CA LEU A 67 2.06 6.23 2.87
C LEU A 67 1.94 6.47 4.38
N LEU A 68 2.64 5.68 5.20
CA LEU A 68 2.65 5.81 6.66
C LEU A 68 3.20 7.18 7.11
N ALA A 69 4.32 7.62 6.51
CA ALA A 69 4.94 8.90 6.83
C ALA A 69 4.02 10.11 6.53
N ARG A 70 3.11 9.96 5.56
CA ARG A 70 2.16 11.01 5.16
C ARG A 70 0.81 10.92 5.90
N GLY A 71 0.66 10.03 6.88
CA GLY A 71 -0.54 9.90 7.72
C GLY A 71 -1.57 8.88 7.24
N GLY A 72 -1.27 8.09 6.21
CA GLY A 72 -2.04 6.88 5.91
C GLY A 72 -1.76 5.76 6.92
N ALA A 73 -2.54 4.68 6.86
CA ALA A 73 -2.37 3.52 7.74
C ALA A 73 -2.22 2.21 6.97
N VAL A 74 -1.46 1.28 7.56
CA VAL A 74 -1.34 -0.12 7.11
C VAL A 74 -1.63 -1.03 8.30
N HIS A 75 -2.51 -2.00 8.11
CA HIS A 75 -2.81 -3.08 9.04
C HIS A 75 -2.48 -4.41 8.37
N LEU A 76 -1.91 -5.34 9.12
CA LEU A 76 -1.51 -6.68 8.67
C LEU A 76 -2.33 -7.74 9.41
#